data_AF-A0AAE0GUE2-F1
#
_entry.id   AF-A0AAE0GUE2-F1
#
_cell.length_a   1.000
_cell.length_b   1.000
_cell.length_c   1.000
_cell.angle_alpha   90.00
_cell.angle_beta   90.00
_cell.angle_gamma   90.00
#
_symmetry.space_group_name_H-M   'P 1'
#
loop_
_entity.id
_entity.type
_entity.pdbx_description
1 polymer ?
#
loop_
_entity_poly.entity_id
_entity_poly.type
_entity_poly.pdbx_seq_one_letter_code
_entity_poly.pdbx_strand_id
1 'polypeptide(L)'
;MGTQLMPSSPLERARIDLFNELFSSLITAPSISLLRNMGDEEAERKAREELENGLRALDTFLLKNGSAQGGDYFLGGQFSMAEVMTGPFILRRMVTHAEFCDFDFREVCERHGLKRMLAWMEAVSQRPSLVETIPSDEELFDGTRSMMQMLKGVSK
;
A
#
# COMPACT_ATOMS: atom_id res chain seq x y z
N MET A 1 -23.49 -17.22 -0.16
CA MET A 1 -23.30 -16.30 -1.31
C MET A 1 -21.99 -15.57 -1.10
N GLY A 2 -21.11 -15.53 -2.10
CA GLY A 2 -19.81 -14.82 -2.00
C GLY A 2 -19.98 -13.31 -2.12
N THR A 3 -19.05 -12.55 -1.54
CA THR A 3 -19.01 -11.08 -1.63
C THR A 3 -18.79 -10.64 -3.08
N GLN A 4 -19.57 -9.65 -3.56
CA GLN A 4 -19.36 -9.06 -4.89
C GLN A 4 -18.15 -8.11 -4.86
N LEU A 5 -17.02 -8.56 -5.44
CA LEU A 5 -15.77 -7.80 -5.46
C LEU A 5 -15.74 -6.72 -6.53
N MET A 6 -16.45 -6.92 -7.65
CA MET A 6 -16.55 -5.94 -8.73
C MET A 6 -17.95 -5.34 -8.78
N PRO A 7 -18.10 -4.02 -8.65
CA PRO A 7 -19.40 -3.36 -8.73
C PRO A 7 -20.01 -3.51 -10.12
N SER A 8 -21.33 -3.34 -10.23
CA SER A 8 -22.01 -3.37 -11.54
C SER A 8 -21.87 -2.05 -12.29
N SER A 9 -21.64 -0.93 -11.58
CA SER A 9 -21.47 0.38 -12.18
C SER A 9 -20.17 0.48 -12.99
N PRO A 10 -20.21 0.83 -14.27
CA PRO A 10 -19.00 1.04 -15.08
C PRO A 10 -18.08 2.12 -14.50
N LEU A 11 -18.65 3.18 -13.90
CA LEU A 11 -17.88 4.25 -13.27
C LEU A 11 -17.10 3.75 -12.05
N GLU A 12 -17.71 2.92 -11.21
CA GLU A 12 -17.05 2.39 -10.03
C GLU A 12 -15.94 1.40 -10.40
N ARG A 13 -16.14 0.61 -11.47
CA ARG A 13 -15.07 -0.24 -12.03
C ARG A 13 -13.88 0.58 -12.50
N ALA A 14 -14.12 1.62 -13.30
CA ALA A 14 -13.06 2.51 -13.77
C ALA A 14 -12.30 3.18 -12.61
N ARG A 15 -13.00 3.53 -11.51
CA ARG A 15 -12.36 4.06 -10.31
C ARG A 15 -11.47 3.03 -9.61
N ILE A 16 -11.89 1.78 -9.53
CA ILE A 16 -11.08 0.68 -8.98
C ILE A 16 -9.81 0.49 -9.83
N ASP A 17 -9.97 0.45 -11.16
CA ASP A 17 -8.85 0.26 -12.07
C ASP A 17 -7.82 1.39 -11.90
N LEU A 18 -8.29 2.63 -11.86
CA LEU A 18 -7.44 3.80 -11.62
C LEU A 18 -6.78 3.78 -10.24
N PHE A 19 -7.50 3.38 -9.19
CA PHE A 19 -6.93 3.23 -7.86
C PHE A 19 -5.78 2.22 -7.85
N ASN A 20 -5.95 1.06 -8.50
CA ASN A 20 -4.93 0.02 -8.57
C ASN A 20 -3.70 0.49 -9.36
N GLU A 21 -3.90 1.19 -10.48
CA GLU A 21 -2.82 1.78 -11.28
C GLU A 21 -2.04 2.83 -10.48
N LEU A 22 -2.74 3.71 -9.78
CA LEU A 22 -2.13 4.73 -8.93
C LEU A 22 -1.42 4.10 -7.72
N PHE A 23 -1.98 3.08 -7.08
CA PHE A 23 -1.30 2.37 -6.00
C PHE A 23 0.01 1.75 -6.49
N SER A 24 0.02 1.17 -7.70
CA SER A 24 1.23 0.60 -8.28
C SER A 24 2.32 1.66 -8.49
N SER A 25 1.96 2.78 -9.12
CA SER A 25 2.92 3.84 -9.46
C SER A 25 3.36 4.70 -8.27
N LEU A 26 2.44 4.98 -7.32
CA LEU A 26 2.68 5.89 -6.19
C LEU A 26 3.18 5.19 -4.93
N ILE A 27 2.83 3.91 -4.73
CA ILE A 27 3.22 3.17 -3.52
C ILE A 27 4.18 2.06 -3.87
N THR A 28 3.81 1.17 -4.80
CA THR A 28 4.58 -0.06 -5.07
C THR A 28 5.96 0.24 -5.64
N ALA A 29 6.06 1.09 -6.67
CA ALA A 29 7.34 1.41 -7.30
C ALA A 29 8.30 2.18 -6.36
N PRO A 30 7.88 3.26 -5.66
CA PRO A 30 8.77 3.96 -4.71
C PRO A 30 9.16 3.09 -3.52
N SER A 31 8.27 2.25 -3.02
CA SER A 31 8.57 1.27 -1.96
C SER A 31 9.66 0.27 -2.36
N ILE A 32 9.59 -0.29 -3.57
CA ILE A 32 10.63 -1.18 -4.09
C ILE A 32 11.94 -0.41 -4.30
N SER A 33 11.85 0.84 -4.78
CA SER A 33 13.01 1.73 -4.94
C SER A 33 13.72 1.97 -3.60
N LEU A 34 12.96 2.24 -2.54
CA LEU A 34 13.49 2.48 -1.20
C LEU A 34 14.28 1.27 -0.70
N LEU A 35 13.67 0.07 -0.75
CA LEU A 35 14.35 -1.17 -0.35
C LEU A 35 15.59 -1.48 -1.20
N ARG A 36 15.54 -1.21 -2.51
CA ARG A 36 16.66 -1.47 -3.43
C ARG A 36 17.86 -0.59 -3.09
N ASN A 37 17.61 0.68 -2.80
CA ASN A 37 18.64 1.71 -2.65
C ASN A 37 19.13 1.89 -1.21
N MET A 38 18.72 1.02 -0.28
CA MET A 38 19.23 1.06 1.10
C MET A 38 20.76 1.06 1.15
N GLY A 39 21.30 2.07 1.84
CA GLY A 39 22.74 2.31 1.98
C GLY A 39 23.35 3.25 0.93
N ASP A 40 22.57 3.69 -0.06
CA ASP A 40 22.90 4.84 -0.93
C ASP A 40 22.11 6.05 -0.43
N GLU A 41 22.77 6.95 0.30
CA GLU A 41 22.10 8.05 1.01
C GLU A 41 21.19 8.90 0.11
N GLU A 42 21.64 9.24 -1.10
CA GLU A 42 20.90 10.13 -1.99
C GLU A 42 19.76 9.39 -2.70
N ALA A 43 20.00 8.17 -3.17
CA ALA A 43 18.97 7.38 -3.83
C ALA A 43 17.89 6.91 -2.83
N GLU A 44 18.29 6.56 -1.60
CA GLU A 44 17.37 6.22 -0.52
C GLU A 44 16.51 7.43 -0.11
N ARG A 45 17.13 8.60 0.11
CA ARG A 45 16.41 9.84 0.44
C ARG A 45 15.37 10.18 -0.63
N LYS A 46 15.77 10.11 -1.90
CA LYS A 46 14.85 10.36 -3.03
C LYS A 46 13.68 9.37 -3.05
N ALA A 47 13.93 8.07 -2.88
CA ALA A 47 12.89 7.05 -2.88
C ALA A 47 11.92 7.23 -1.70
N ARG A 48 12.44 7.65 -0.53
CA ARG A 48 11.63 7.99 0.64
C ARG A 48 10.70 9.18 0.35
N GLU A 49 11.23 10.26 -0.21
CA GLU A 49 10.44 11.44 -0.60
C GLU A 49 9.37 11.10 -1.64
N GLU A 50 9.69 10.27 -2.64
CA GLU A 50 8.73 9.77 -3.63
C GLU A 50 7.60 8.97 -2.98
N LEU A 51 7.93 8.09 -2.02
CA LEU A 51 6.93 7.29 -1.30
C LEU A 51 6.03 8.16 -0.41
N GLU A 52 6.59 9.12 0.31
CA GLU A 52 5.81 10.08 1.11
C GLU A 52 4.87 10.91 0.23
N ASN A 53 5.35 11.39 -0.91
CA ASN A 53 4.52 12.11 -1.88
C ASN A 53 3.44 11.20 -2.47
N GLY A 54 3.76 9.92 -2.71
CA GLY A 54 2.81 8.90 -3.13
C GLY A 54 1.68 8.70 -2.12
N LEU A 55 1.99 8.64 -0.83
CA LEU A 55 0.99 8.55 0.24
C LEU A 55 0.06 9.77 0.27
N ARG A 56 0.60 10.99 0.13
CA ARG A 56 -0.20 12.23 0.05
C ARG A 56 -1.13 12.25 -1.16
N ALA A 57 -0.61 11.84 -2.31
CA ALA A 57 -1.35 11.79 -3.56
C ALA A 57 -2.47 10.74 -3.48
N LEU A 58 -2.20 9.56 -2.91
CA LEU A 58 -3.19 8.52 -2.75
C LEU A 58 -4.26 8.89 -1.70
N ASP A 59 -3.90 9.54 -0.59
CA ASP A 59 -4.86 10.10 0.37
C ASP A 59 -5.82 11.08 -0.32
N THR A 60 -5.27 12.02 -1.11
CA THR A 60 -6.08 12.96 -1.92
C THR A 60 -6.99 12.23 -2.90
N PHE A 61 -6.49 11.16 -3.52
CA PHE A 61 -7.28 10.35 -4.45
C PHE A 61 -8.43 9.64 -3.74
N LEU A 62 -8.17 9.01 -2.58
CA LEU A 62 -9.18 8.36 -1.75
C LEU A 62 -10.27 9.34 -1.29
N LEU A 63 -9.89 10.56 -0.91
CA LEU A 63 -10.83 11.62 -0.52
C LEU A 63 -11.75 12.04 -1.66
N LYS A 64 -11.22 12.13 -2.89
CA LYS A 64 -11.97 12.63 -4.05
C LYS A 64 -12.78 11.56 -4.79
N ASN A 65 -12.29 10.32 -4.79
CA ASN A 65 -12.82 9.26 -5.66
C ASN A 65 -13.37 8.05 -4.88
N GLY A 66 -12.95 7.90 -3.62
CA GLY A 66 -13.47 6.87 -2.75
C GLY A 66 -14.81 7.26 -2.11
N SER A 67 -15.32 6.36 -1.29
CA SER A 67 -16.45 6.60 -0.41
C SER A 67 -16.05 6.33 1.04
N ALA A 68 -16.67 7.04 1.98
CA ALA A 68 -16.61 6.77 3.42
C ALA A 68 -17.97 6.25 3.94
N GLN A 69 -18.91 5.98 3.04
CA GLN A 69 -20.24 5.53 3.43
C GLN A 69 -20.20 4.06 3.84
N GLY A 70 -20.48 3.79 5.12
CA GLY A 70 -20.59 2.43 5.65
C GLY A 70 -19.26 1.73 5.92
N GLY A 71 -18.13 2.41 5.79
CA GLY A 71 -16.80 1.88 6.07
C GLY A 71 -15.69 2.64 5.36
N ASP A 72 -14.45 2.20 5.55
CA ASP A 72 -13.25 2.90 5.09
C ASP A 72 -12.49 2.19 3.96
N TYR A 73 -13.09 1.16 3.34
CA TYR A 73 -12.57 0.63 2.06
C TYR A 73 -12.70 1.67 0.95
N PHE A 74 -12.09 1.44 -0.21
CA PHE A 74 -12.11 2.39 -1.32
C PHE A 74 -13.54 2.78 -1.73
N LEU A 75 -14.45 1.80 -1.80
CA LEU A 75 -15.88 2.03 -2.06
C LEU A 75 -16.72 2.13 -0.77
N GLY A 76 -16.12 2.53 0.35
CA GLY A 76 -16.81 2.70 1.63
C GLY A 76 -16.96 1.38 2.39
N GLY A 77 -18.20 0.97 2.66
CA GLY A 77 -18.48 -0.31 3.32
C GLY A 77 -18.26 -1.56 2.46
N GLN A 78 -18.03 -1.39 1.16
CA GLN A 78 -17.84 -2.50 0.22
C GLN A 78 -16.36 -2.84 0.04
N PHE A 79 -15.96 -4.01 0.55
CA PHE A 79 -14.69 -4.63 0.21
C PHE A 79 -14.70 -5.07 -1.26
N SER A 80 -13.74 -4.58 -2.05
CA SER A 80 -13.77 -4.69 -3.51
C SER A 80 -12.46 -5.21 -4.10
N MET A 81 -12.39 -5.30 -5.43
CA MET A 81 -11.16 -5.62 -6.13
C MET A 81 -10.04 -4.60 -5.87
N ALA A 82 -10.35 -3.37 -5.44
CA ALA A 82 -9.34 -2.42 -5.00
C ALA A 82 -8.51 -2.99 -3.84
N GLU A 83 -9.18 -3.45 -2.77
CA GLU A 83 -8.51 -4.01 -1.60
C GLU A 83 -7.89 -5.38 -1.87
N VAL A 84 -8.51 -6.20 -2.73
CA VAL A 84 -7.92 -7.50 -3.12
C VAL A 84 -6.56 -7.31 -3.78
N MET A 85 -6.44 -6.30 -4.65
CA MET A 85 -5.24 -6.05 -5.44
C MET A 85 -4.15 -5.28 -4.68
N THR A 86 -4.51 -4.55 -3.62
CA THR A 86 -3.58 -3.62 -2.93
C THR A 86 -3.38 -3.94 -1.45
N GLY A 87 -4.38 -4.55 -0.80
CA GLY A 87 -4.41 -4.84 0.62
C GLY A 87 -3.26 -5.73 1.11
N PRO A 88 -3.03 -6.92 0.51
CA PRO A 88 -1.90 -7.76 0.90
C PRO A 88 -0.56 -7.04 0.79
N PHE A 89 -0.44 -6.15 -0.19
CA PHE A 89 0.79 -5.44 -0.51
C PHE A 89 1.08 -4.28 0.43
N ILE A 90 0.07 -3.53 0.88
CA ILE A 90 0.29 -2.48 1.87
C ILE A 90 0.61 -3.08 3.24
N LEU A 91 -0.11 -4.14 3.66
CA LEU A 91 0.10 -4.75 4.97
C LEU A 91 1.52 -5.33 5.12
N ARG A 92 2.00 -6.03 4.08
CA ARG A 92 3.39 -6.52 4.06
C ARG A 92 4.41 -5.40 4.09
N ARG A 93 4.16 -4.28 3.40
CA ARG A 93 5.07 -3.13 3.36
C ARG A 93 5.14 -2.40 4.69
N MET A 94 4.03 -2.27 5.40
CA MET A 94 4.01 -1.67 6.73
C MET A 94 5.00 -2.37 7.67
N VAL A 95 5.00 -3.71 7.66
CA VAL A 95 5.90 -4.52 8.48
C VAL A 95 7.34 -4.44 7.98
N THR A 96 7.58 -4.65 6.68
CA THR A 96 8.95 -4.75 6.16
C THR A 96 9.67 -3.41 6.11
N HIS A 97 8.98 -2.30 5.85
CA HIS A 97 9.63 -1.00 5.75
C HIS A 97 10.00 -0.41 7.11
N ALA A 98 9.21 -0.70 8.15
CA ALA A 98 9.56 -0.38 9.52
C ALA A 98 10.86 -1.10 9.92
N GLU A 99 10.97 -2.40 9.61
CA GLU A 99 12.15 -3.21 9.94
C GLU A 99 13.41 -2.80 9.15
N PHE A 100 13.31 -2.68 7.82
CA PHE A 100 14.52 -2.57 6.99
C PHE A 100 14.97 -1.14 6.73
N CYS A 101 14.05 -0.18 6.69
CA CYS A 101 14.36 1.18 6.24
C CYS A 101 13.80 2.26 7.16
N ASP A 102 13.42 1.94 8.40
CA ASP A 102 12.91 2.92 9.37
C ASP A 102 11.84 3.83 8.74
N PHE A 103 10.91 3.21 8.01
CA PHE A 103 9.80 3.89 7.35
C PHE A 103 8.49 3.26 7.81
N ASP A 104 7.87 3.89 8.80
CA ASP A 104 6.53 3.52 9.26
C ASP A 104 5.46 4.31 8.49
N PHE A 105 4.62 3.59 7.76
CA PHE A 105 3.53 4.17 6.97
C PHE A 105 2.48 4.90 7.81
N ARG A 106 2.17 4.40 9.02
CA ARG A 106 1.19 5.03 9.92
C ARG A 106 1.75 6.32 10.49
N GLU A 107 2.98 6.32 10.96
CA GLU A 107 3.64 7.53 11.49
C GLU A 107 3.73 8.63 10.43
N VAL A 108 4.08 8.27 9.18
CA VAL A 108 4.10 9.21 8.06
C VAL A 108 2.70 9.79 7.80
N CYS A 109 1.67 8.95 7.82
CA CYS A 109 0.29 9.41 7.64
C CYS A 109 -0.17 10.34 8.77
N GLU A 110 0.14 10.02 10.02
CA GLU A 110 -0.20 10.86 11.18
C GLU A 110 0.52 12.21 11.12
N ARG A 111 1.83 12.19 10.90
CA ARG A 111 2.68 13.39 10.76
C ARG A 111 2.17 14.35 9.68
N HIS A 112 1.59 13.83 8.61
CA HIS A 112 1.09 14.62 7.49
C HIS A 112 -0.43 14.79 7.44
N GLY A 113 -1.16 14.29 8.45
CA GLY A 113 -2.61 14.40 8.53
C GLY A 113 -3.36 13.65 7.41
N LEU A 114 -2.79 12.56 6.89
CA LEU A 114 -3.34 11.72 5.82
C LEU A 114 -4.42 10.78 6.35
N LYS A 115 -5.50 11.39 6.87
CA LYS A 115 -6.53 10.69 7.65
C LYS A 115 -7.24 9.62 6.84
N ARG A 116 -7.47 9.85 5.54
CA ARG A 116 -8.24 8.90 4.72
C ARG A 116 -7.40 7.69 4.35
N MET A 117 -6.12 7.89 4.05
CA MET A 117 -5.15 6.82 3.84
C MET A 117 -4.96 6.00 5.12
N LEU A 118 -4.82 6.65 6.28
CA LEU A 118 -4.70 5.95 7.56
C LEU A 118 -5.95 5.10 7.85
N ALA A 119 -7.15 5.65 7.69
CA ALA A 119 -8.40 4.92 7.88
C ALA A 119 -8.54 3.73 6.92
N TRP A 120 -8.13 3.89 5.66
CA TRP A 120 -8.13 2.80 4.69
C TRP A 120 -7.15 1.68 5.09
N MET A 121 -5.91 2.03 5.47
CA MET A 121 -4.92 1.04 5.93
C MET A 121 -5.41 0.29 7.16
N GLU A 122 -6.07 0.98 8.10
CA GLU A 122 -6.63 0.34 9.28
C GLU A 122 -7.75 -0.64 8.92
N ALA A 123 -8.71 -0.24 8.08
CA ALA A 123 -9.79 -1.13 7.63
C ALA A 123 -9.26 -2.37 6.89
N VAL A 124 -8.23 -2.20 6.05
CA VAL A 124 -7.53 -3.28 5.38
C VAL A 124 -6.83 -4.20 6.40
N SER A 125 -6.16 -3.64 7.41
CA SER A 125 -5.43 -4.40 8.44
C SER A 125 -6.34 -5.21 9.36
N GLN A 126 -7.61 -4.82 9.48
CA GLN A 126 -8.60 -5.49 10.30
C GLN A 126 -9.43 -6.51 9.53
N ARG A 127 -9.28 -6.62 8.20
CA ARG A 127 -10.08 -7.52 7.36
C ARG A 127 -9.66 -8.98 7.62
N PRO A 128 -10.57 -9.86 8.12
CA PRO A 128 -10.23 -11.26 8.43
C PRO A 128 -9.55 -12.00 7.29
N SER A 129 -10.05 -11.87 6.06
CA SER A 129 -9.48 -12.57 4.90
C SER A 129 -8.05 -12.14 4.54
N LEU A 130 -7.64 -10.92 4.93
CA LEU A 130 -6.27 -10.45 4.72
C LEU A 130 -5.38 -10.86 5.88
N VAL A 131 -5.86 -10.71 7.12
CA VAL A 131 -5.12 -11.12 8.33
C VAL A 131 -4.82 -12.61 8.32
N GLU A 132 -5.78 -13.45 7.95
CA GLU A 132 -5.63 -14.91 7.89
C GLU A 132 -4.65 -15.38 6.80
N THR A 133 -4.32 -14.51 5.83
CA THR A 133 -3.48 -14.87 4.66
C THR A 133 -2.15 -14.16 4.63
N ILE A 134 -1.84 -13.36 5.66
CA ILE A 134 -0.54 -12.73 5.81
C ILE A 134 0.46 -13.76 6.35
N PRO A 135 1.64 -13.91 5.69
CA PRO A 135 2.74 -14.70 6.25
C PRO A 135 3.20 -14.14 7.59
N SER A 136 3.86 -14.96 8.39
CA SER A 136 4.52 -14.48 9.60
C SER A 136 5.57 -13.40 9.29
N ASP A 137 5.89 -12.56 10.28
CA ASP A 137 6.90 -11.51 10.13
C ASP A 137 8.26 -12.10 9.70
N GLU A 138 8.64 -13.27 10.25
CA GLU A 138 9.86 -13.98 9.87
C GLU A 138 9.88 -14.33 8.36
N GLU A 139 8.80 -14.91 7.84
CA GLU A 139 8.66 -15.22 6.41
C GLU A 139 8.68 -13.96 5.54
N LEU A 140 8.07 -12.88 6.01
CA LEU A 140 8.11 -11.59 5.31
C LEU A 140 9.51 -11.01 5.26
N PHE A 141 10.27 -11.08 6.37
CA PHE A 141 11.63 -10.59 6.45
C PHE A 141 12.58 -11.41 5.58
N ASP A 142 12.47 -12.74 5.60
CA ASP A 142 13.26 -13.62 4.75
C ASP A 142 12.95 -13.43 3.26
N GLY A 143 11.66 -13.32 2.91
CA GLY A 143 11.24 -13.00 1.55
C GLY A 143 11.76 -11.64 1.07
N THR A 144 11.72 -10.63 1.95
CA THR A 144 12.21 -9.28 1.64
C THR A 144 13.72 -9.24 1.48
N ARG A 145 14.48 -9.90 2.37
CA ARG A 145 15.94 -10.05 2.22
C ARG A 145 16.30 -10.72 0.89
N SER A 146 15.61 -11.81 0.54
CA SER A 146 15.81 -12.51 -0.73
C SER A 146 15.52 -11.60 -1.93
N MET A 147 14.42 -10.84 -1.87
CA MET A 147 14.08 -9.86 -2.89
C MET A 147 15.14 -8.77 -3.03
N MET A 148 15.63 -8.19 -1.93
CA MET A 148 16.65 -7.15 -1.95
C MET A 148 17.97 -7.66 -2.56
N GLN A 149 18.39 -8.89 -2.23
CA GLN A 149 19.56 -9.52 -2.84
C GLN A 149 19.40 -9.67 -4.35
N MET A 150 18.24 -10.14 -4.82
CA MET A 150 17.95 -10.23 -6.25
C MET A 150 17.96 -8.85 -6.94
N LEU A 151 17.37 -7.83 -6.32
CA LEU A 151 17.32 -6.48 -6.89
C LEU A 151 18.70 -5.85 -7.03
N LYS A 152 19.62 -6.10 -6.09
CA LYS A 152 21.02 -5.64 -6.17
C LYS A 152 21.84 -6.39 -7.22
N GLY A 153 21.53 -7.67 -7.46
CA GLY A 153 22.19 -8.50 -8.48
C GLY A 153 21.75 -8.22 -9.92
N VAL A 154 20.69 -7.44 -10.15
CA VAL A 154 20.17 -7.07 -11.48
C VAL A 154 20.75 -5.76 -12.02
N SER A 155 21.55 -5.03 -11.22
CA SER A 155 22.31 -3.86 -11.71
C SER A 155 23.35 -4.31 -12.75
N LYS A 156 23.12 -3.96 -14.02
CA LYS A 156 24.11 -4.04 -15.11
C LYS A 156 24.82 -2.71 -15.26
#